data_AF-A0AB39PWB8-F1
#
_entry.id   AF-A0AB39PWB8-F1
#
_cell.length_a   1.000
_cell.length_b   1.000
_cell.length_c   1.000
_cell.angle_alpha   90.00
_cell.angle_beta   90.00
_cell.angle_gamma   90.00
#
_symmetry.space_group_name_H-M   'P 1'
#
loop_
_entity.id
_entity.type
_entity.pdbx_description
1 polymer ?
#
loop_
_entity_poly.entity_id
_entity_poly.type
_entity_poly.pdbx_seq_one_letter_code
_entity_poly.pdbx_strand_id
1 'polypeptide(L)'
;MTDRNVSRGRSNRRRSRWGAVCAGLGLSTAVALQGVAAASGPPAPPRPQGRILDTPAALAGGLLHPDAPPAGANDWSCRPTREHPRPVVLLHGSAANAFNNWSMLSPWLKQQGYCVFAPNYGGVPGSPFQATGPIADSARQIAAYVDRVRKATGARQVDLVGHSQGGGPAPRWYLRFEGGTNPAHPKRNKVRSLIALAPSNHGSNVSGIGTVTTKLGLNPTVSAVVGQAWSDQMVGSEMNKKLDRDGDTQPGVRYTVIATRYDEGATPYQNNFLTAGPGATVRNILIQEICPQDVSDHLSLAYDTNAAQLVSNALDPAHAQPVRCGLSLPVLGG
;
A
#
# COMPACT_ATOMS: atom_id res chain seq x y z
N MET A 1 59.72 63.79 1.47
CA MET A 1 60.04 62.73 0.50
C MET A 1 60.20 61.44 1.27
N THR A 2 59.30 60.50 1.01
CA THR A 2 59.40 59.04 1.19
C THR A 2 60.31 58.46 2.28
N ASP A 3 59.69 57.85 3.30
CA ASP A 3 60.32 56.77 4.07
C ASP A 3 59.43 55.52 4.03
N ARG A 4 60.03 54.43 3.55
CA ARG A 4 59.50 53.07 3.58
C ARG A 4 60.64 52.15 4.02
N ASN A 5 60.28 51.27 4.94
CA ASN A 5 60.69 49.88 5.02
C ASN A 5 62.02 49.46 5.69
N VAL A 6 61.81 48.68 6.76
CA VAL A 6 62.21 47.27 6.93
C VAL A 6 63.34 46.95 7.94
N SER A 7 62.88 46.13 8.89
CA SER A 7 63.52 45.29 9.90
C SER A 7 64.93 44.74 9.64
N ARG A 8 65.69 44.51 10.72
CA ARG A 8 66.19 43.19 11.17
C ARG A 8 67.10 43.28 12.41
N GLY A 9 66.98 42.30 13.31
CA GLY A 9 67.98 41.95 14.34
C GLY A 9 67.44 40.83 15.25
N ARG A 10 67.70 39.54 14.97
CA ARG A 10 68.82 38.70 15.47
C ARG A 10 69.11 38.91 16.97
N SER A 11 68.77 38.00 17.88
CA SER A 11 69.22 36.62 18.14
C SER A 11 70.11 36.54 19.39
N ASN A 12 69.97 35.43 20.10
CA ASN A 12 70.97 34.73 20.94
C ASN A 12 70.99 34.94 22.48
N ARG A 13 70.63 33.82 23.13
CA ARG A 13 71.44 33.00 24.06
C ARG A 13 71.62 33.44 25.53
N ARG A 14 71.15 32.50 26.37
CA ARG A 14 71.86 31.74 27.44
C ARG A 14 71.65 32.14 28.90
N ARG A 15 71.08 31.14 29.60
CA ARG A 15 71.53 30.48 30.85
C ARG A 15 71.34 31.18 32.20
N SER A 16 70.39 30.59 32.95
CA SER A 16 70.52 30.08 34.32
C SER A 16 70.50 31.15 35.45
N ARG A 17 69.85 31.02 36.61
CA ARG A 17 69.72 29.85 37.51
C ARG A 17 68.82 30.26 38.73
N TRP A 18 68.01 29.32 39.25
CA TRP A 18 67.38 29.18 40.59
C TRP A 18 66.41 30.23 41.18
N GLY A 19 65.25 29.74 41.61
CA GLY A 19 64.31 30.40 42.52
C GLY A 19 62.97 29.67 42.56
N ALA A 20 62.86 28.64 43.42
CA ALA A 20 61.66 27.84 43.59
C ALA A 20 60.54 28.62 44.29
N VAL A 21 59.31 28.57 43.77
CA VAL A 21 58.07 28.65 44.57
C VAL A 21 57.03 27.72 43.93
N CYS A 22 56.54 26.79 44.74
CA CYS A 22 55.51 25.81 44.42
C CYS A 22 54.14 26.49 44.25
N ALA A 23 53.43 26.18 43.16
CA ALA A 23 51.97 26.22 43.11
C ALA A 23 51.49 25.15 42.12
N GLY A 24 50.84 24.12 42.64
CA GLY A 24 50.35 23.00 41.86
C GLY A 24 49.19 23.40 40.94
N LEU A 25 49.24 22.88 39.72
CA LEU A 25 48.10 22.79 38.82
C LEU A 25 48.09 21.37 38.27
N GLY A 26 47.06 20.61 38.63
CA GLY A 26 46.86 19.24 38.17
C GLY A 26 46.65 19.21 36.66
N LEU A 27 47.44 18.39 35.96
CA LEU A 27 47.16 18.04 34.58
C LEU A 27 45.91 17.15 34.53
N SER A 28 44.80 17.69 34.04
CA SER A 28 43.68 16.89 33.54
C SER A 28 44.03 16.44 32.12
N THR A 29 44.27 15.14 31.93
CA THR A 29 44.34 14.52 30.61
C THR A 29 42.94 14.50 29.99
N ALA A 30 42.62 15.47 29.14
CA ALA A 30 41.42 15.41 28.32
C ALA A 30 41.62 14.37 27.21
N VAL A 31 41.03 13.18 27.39
CA VAL A 31 40.81 12.23 26.29
C VAL A 31 39.80 12.87 25.36
N ALA A 32 40.23 13.27 24.16
CA ALA A 32 39.32 13.68 23.10
C ALA A 32 38.57 12.43 22.59
N LEU A 33 37.39 12.18 23.17
CA LEU A 33 36.39 11.30 22.58
C LEU A 33 35.92 11.97 21.28
N GLN A 34 36.49 11.56 20.16
CA GLN A 34 35.90 11.82 18.85
C GLN A 34 34.55 11.11 18.84
N GLY A 35 33.47 11.87 19.02
CA GLY A 35 32.12 11.38 18.84
C GLY A 35 31.98 10.85 17.42
N VAL A 36 31.85 9.53 17.30
CA VAL A 36 31.34 8.91 16.08
C VAL A 36 29.95 9.50 15.88
N ALA A 37 29.79 10.36 14.89
CA ALA A 37 28.48 10.78 14.43
C ALA A 37 27.76 9.51 13.99
N ALA A 38 26.84 9.02 14.83
CA ALA A 38 25.93 7.98 14.44
C ALA A 38 25.20 8.49 13.20
N ALA A 39 25.44 7.87 12.05
CA ALA A 39 24.63 8.11 10.88
C ALA A 39 23.17 7.89 11.30
N SER A 40 22.37 8.96 11.30
CA SER A 40 20.93 8.84 11.52
C SER A 40 20.43 7.91 10.43
N GLY A 41 20.01 6.71 10.83
CA GLY A 41 19.35 5.77 9.93
C GLY A 41 18.19 6.47 9.23
N PRO A 42 17.71 5.96 8.08
CA PRO A 42 16.58 6.56 7.40
C PRO A 42 15.42 6.81 8.39
N PRO A 43 14.60 7.86 8.20
CA PRO A 43 13.46 8.12 9.08
C PRO A 43 12.58 6.86 9.16
N ALA A 44 12.09 6.55 10.37
CA ALA A 44 11.16 5.45 10.56
C ALA A 44 9.95 5.61 9.62
N PRO A 45 9.41 4.51 9.06
CA PRO A 45 8.17 4.60 8.30
C PRO A 45 7.12 5.30 9.18
N PRO A 46 6.29 6.18 8.59
CA PRO A 46 5.29 6.91 9.35
C PRO A 46 4.45 5.92 10.14
N ARG A 47 4.49 6.03 11.48
CA ARG A 47 3.57 5.30 12.35
C ARG A 47 2.22 5.98 12.23
N PRO A 48 1.14 5.25 11.90
CA PRO A 48 -0.12 5.92 11.71
C PRO A 48 -0.62 6.54 13.02
N GLN A 49 -0.76 7.86 13.04
CA GLN A 49 -1.43 8.67 14.06
C GLN A 49 -2.95 8.52 13.94
N GLY A 50 -3.62 8.19 15.05
CA GLY A 50 -5.05 7.87 15.09
C GLY A 50 -5.31 6.39 15.36
N ARG A 51 -6.58 6.02 15.54
CA ARG A 51 -6.98 4.66 15.88
C ARG A 51 -6.92 3.78 14.63
N ILE A 52 -5.74 3.23 14.32
CA ILE A 52 -5.64 2.05 13.45
C ILE A 52 -6.41 0.95 14.15
N LEU A 53 -7.37 0.35 13.45
CA LEU A 53 -8.06 -0.83 13.95
C LEU A 53 -7.28 -2.06 13.54
N ASP A 54 -7.12 -3.00 14.47
CA ASP A 54 -6.79 -4.37 14.13
C ASP A 54 -7.95 -5.03 13.37
N THR A 55 -7.69 -6.19 12.77
CA THR A 55 -8.68 -6.89 11.95
C THR A 55 -9.99 -7.16 12.72
N PRO A 56 -9.99 -7.69 13.97
CA PRO A 56 -11.23 -7.92 14.72
C PRO A 56 -12.06 -6.65 14.97
N ALA A 57 -11.43 -5.55 15.39
CA ALA A 57 -12.13 -4.30 15.64
C ALA A 57 -12.67 -3.67 14.35
N ALA A 58 -11.94 -3.80 13.24
CA ALA A 58 -12.37 -3.31 11.94
C ALA A 58 -13.57 -4.12 11.40
N LEU A 59 -13.56 -5.45 11.54
CA LEU A 59 -14.68 -6.31 11.17
C LEU A 59 -15.95 -5.95 11.95
N ALA A 60 -15.85 -5.80 13.29
CA ALA A 60 -16.97 -5.39 14.12
C ALA A 60 -17.50 -4.00 13.74
N GLY A 61 -16.59 -3.04 13.50
CA GLY A 61 -16.96 -1.69 13.07
C GLY A 61 -17.67 -1.67 11.72
N GLY A 62 -17.21 -2.48 10.74
CA GLY A 62 -17.86 -2.58 9.44
C GLY A 62 -19.21 -3.28 9.46
N LEU A 63 -19.51 -4.10 10.47
CA LEU A 63 -20.86 -4.65 10.69
C LEU A 63 -21.81 -3.60 11.28
N LEU A 64 -21.32 -2.77 12.20
CA LEU A 64 -22.11 -1.73 12.89
C LEU A 64 -22.30 -0.47 12.03
N HIS A 65 -21.34 -0.16 11.17
CA HIS A 65 -21.29 1.06 10.36
C HIS A 65 -20.91 0.75 8.91
N PRO A 66 -21.74 -0.02 8.19
CA PRO A 66 -21.38 -0.59 6.88
C PRO A 66 -21.10 0.44 5.80
N ASP A 67 -21.72 1.62 5.88
CA ASP A 67 -21.53 2.71 4.92
C ASP A 67 -20.53 3.79 5.37
N ALA A 68 -19.96 3.65 6.58
CA ALA A 68 -18.98 4.61 7.06
C ALA A 68 -17.67 4.47 6.28
N PRO A 69 -17.06 5.58 5.81
CA PRO A 69 -15.73 5.52 5.25
C PRO A 69 -14.70 5.17 6.34
N PRO A 70 -13.61 4.46 6.01
CA PRO A 70 -12.49 4.30 6.93
C PRO A 70 -11.84 5.67 7.20
N ALA A 71 -11.15 5.79 8.34
CA ALA A 71 -10.48 7.03 8.71
C ALA A 71 -9.55 7.54 7.59
N GLY A 72 -9.66 8.84 7.27
CA GLY A 72 -8.84 9.48 6.24
C GLY A 72 -9.33 9.32 4.80
N ALA A 73 -10.35 8.49 4.54
CA ALA A 73 -10.94 8.34 3.20
C ALA A 73 -12.13 9.28 2.97
N ASN A 74 -12.44 9.51 1.69
CA ASN A 74 -13.67 10.15 1.21
C ASN A 74 -13.84 11.62 1.62
N ASP A 75 -12.73 12.31 1.89
CA ASP A 75 -12.69 13.77 1.88
C ASP A 75 -12.76 14.29 0.44
N TRP A 76 -13.98 14.58 -0.02
CA TRP A 76 -14.25 15.10 -1.37
C TRP A 76 -13.71 16.51 -1.61
N SER A 77 -13.28 17.22 -0.57
CA SER A 77 -12.60 18.51 -0.68
C SER A 77 -11.10 18.38 -0.88
N CYS A 78 -10.52 17.18 -0.70
CA CYS A 78 -9.10 16.94 -0.85
C CYS A 78 -8.59 17.30 -2.25
N ARG A 79 -7.39 17.89 -2.31
CA ARG A 79 -6.70 18.24 -3.55
C ARG A 79 -5.33 17.56 -3.60
N PRO A 80 -5.07 16.69 -4.60
CA PRO A 80 -3.77 16.06 -4.79
C PRO A 80 -2.65 17.11 -4.88
N THR A 81 -1.51 16.83 -4.27
CA THR A 81 -0.34 17.71 -4.26
C THR A 81 0.57 17.43 -5.46
N ARG A 82 1.65 18.21 -5.63
CA ARG A 82 2.67 17.88 -6.63
C ARG A 82 3.43 16.59 -6.32
N GLU A 83 3.63 16.31 -5.04
CA GLU A 83 4.29 15.08 -4.55
C GLU A 83 3.40 13.86 -4.77
N HIS A 84 2.09 13.99 -4.51
CA HIS A 84 1.09 12.94 -4.71
C HIS A 84 -0.02 13.43 -5.66
N PRO A 85 0.23 13.51 -6.98
CA PRO A 85 -0.67 14.16 -7.95
C PRO A 85 -1.86 13.31 -8.35
N ARG A 86 -1.96 12.07 -7.86
CA ARG A 86 -3.05 11.14 -8.18
C ARG A 86 -3.72 10.73 -6.86
N PRO A 87 -5.05 10.84 -6.75
CA PRO A 87 -5.75 10.29 -5.61
C PRO A 87 -5.72 8.76 -5.67
N VAL A 88 -5.76 8.14 -4.50
CA VAL A 88 -5.77 6.69 -4.31
C VAL A 88 -7.21 6.23 -4.10
N VAL A 89 -7.64 5.20 -4.83
CA VAL A 89 -8.94 4.55 -4.64
C VAL A 89 -8.73 3.13 -4.12
N LEU A 90 -9.29 2.84 -2.94
CA LEU A 90 -9.17 1.58 -2.22
C LEU A 90 -10.38 0.67 -2.50
N LEU A 91 -10.15 -0.53 -3.03
CA LEU A 91 -11.20 -1.47 -3.49
C LEU A 91 -11.25 -2.75 -2.65
N HIS A 92 -12.26 -2.86 -1.78
CA HIS A 92 -12.38 -3.95 -0.80
C HIS A 92 -12.59 -5.34 -1.45
N GLY A 93 -12.33 -6.41 -0.71
CA GLY A 93 -12.53 -7.79 -1.15
C GLY A 93 -14.00 -8.26 -1.12
N SER A 94 -14.20 -9.54 -1.47
CA SER A 94 -15.50 -10.23 -1.40
C SER A 94 -16.07 -10.21 0.01
N ALA A 95 -17.37 -9.89 0.14
CA ALA A 95 -18.10 -9.81 1.41
C ALA A 95 -17.52 -8.84 2.46
N ALA A 96 -16.48 -8.07 2.11
CA ALA A 96 -15.98 -6.96 2.90
C ALA A 96 -16.74 -5.68 2.57
N ASN A 97 -16.39 -4.57 3.22
CA ASN A 97 -16.82 -3.23 2.86
C ASN A 97 -15.64 -2.24 3.03
N ALA A 98 -15.82 -0.98 2.63
CA ALA A 98 -14.78 0.03 2.68
C ALA A 98 -14.21 0.22 4.10
N PHE A 99 -15.07 0.15 5.12
CA PHE A 99 -14.64 0.34 6.51
C PHE A 99 -13.74 -0.81 6.96
N ASN A 100 -14.23 -2.05 6.90
CA ASN A 100 -13.54 -3.20 7.48
C ASN A 100 -12.33 -3.68 6.68
N ASN A 101 -12.18 -3.33 5.40
CA ASN A 101 -11.00 -3.73 4.63
C ASN A 101 -9.87 -2.71 4.76
N TRP A 102 -10.18 -1.44 5.05
CA TRP A 102 -9.24 -0.33 4.89
C TRP A 102 -9.00 0.51 6.14
N SER A 103 -9.45 0.04 7.31
CA SER A 103 -9.26 0.74 8.58
C SER A 103 -7.79 0.88 9.01
N MET A 104 -6.87 0.11 8.42
CA MET A 104 -5.41 0.31 8.57
C MET A 104 -4.80 1.13 7.42
N LEU A 105 -5.00 0.69 6.17
CA LEU A 105 -4.27 1.27 5.04
C LEU A 105 -4.75 2.69 4.69
N SER A 106 -6.02 3.01 4.89
CA SER A 106 -6.56 4.36 4.62
C SER A 106 -5.88 5.44 5.48
N PRO A 107 -5.86 5.33 6.83
CA PRO A 107 -5.16 6.31 7.65
C PRO A 107 -3.64 6.29 7.42
N TRP A 108 -3.04 5.13 7.14
CA TRP A 108 -1.61 5.02 6.78
C TRP A 108 -1.24 5.88 5.56
N LEU A 109 -2.04 5.80 4.49
CA LEU A 109 -1.82 6.59 3.27
C LEU A 109 -2.19 8.06 3.46
N LYS A 110 -3.27 8.35 4.19
CA LYS A 110 -3.68 9.74 4.46
C LYS A 110 -2.58 10.53 5.16
N GLN A 111 -1.85 9.91 6.08
CA GLN A 111 -0.76 10.55 6.81
C GLN A 111 0.49 10.78 6.00
N GLN A 112 0.65 10.02 4.92
CA GLN A 112 1.67 10.29 3.90
C GLN A 112 1.24 11.40 2.93
N GLY A 113 0.07 12.02 3.12
CA GLY A 113 -0.39 13.14 2.31
C GLY A 113 -1.19 12.75 1.06
N TYR A 114 -1.58 11.48 0.91
CA TYR A 114 -2.44 11.06 -0.19
C TYR A 114 -3.90 11.52 0.03
N CYS A 115 -4.57 11.92 -1.06
CA CYS A 115 -6.04 11.96 -1.10
C CYS A 115 -6.56 10.52 -1.29
N VAL A 116 -7.20 9.96 -0.26
CA VAL A 116 -7.67 8.58 -0.23
C VAL A 116 -9.19 8.52 -0.39
N PHE A 117 -9.68 7.60 -1.19
CA PHE A 117 -11.10 7.34 -1.40
C PHE A 117 -11.37 5.84 -1.34
N ALA A 118 -12.50 5.43 -0.78
CA ALA A 118 -12.88 4.02 -0.63
C ALA A 118 -14.41 3.87 -0.85
N PRO A 119 -14.87 3.35 -2.00
CA PRO A 119 -16.28 3.05 -2.21
C PRO A 119 -16.66 1.70 -1.59
N ASN A 120 -17.93 1.59 -1.18
CA ASN A 120 -18.64 0.31 -1.21
C ASN A 120 -19.11 0.03 -2.64
N TYR A 121 -19.01 -1.21 -3.09
CA TYR A 121 -19.49 -1.64 -4.41
C TYR A 121 -19.98 -3.08 -4.38
N GLY A 122 -20.77 -3.47 -5.38
CA GLY A 122 -21.14 -4.86 -5.64
C GLY A 122 -22.08 -5.46 -4.60
N GLY A 123 -22.85 -4.66 -3.86
CA GLY A 123 -23.83 -5.13 -2.90
C GLY A 123 -24.99 -4.15 -2.72
N VAL A 124 -25.93 -4.54 -1.86
CA VAL A 124 -27.10 -3.70 -1.53
C VAL A 124 -26.64 -2.53 -0.64
N PRO A 125 -27.04 -1.28 -0.91
CA PRO A 125 -26.75 -0.15 -0.02
C PRO A 125 -27.17 -0.44 1.44
N GLY A 126 -26.33 -0.10 2.41
CA GLY A 126 -26.57 -0.40 3.82
C GLY A 126 -26.27 -1.84 4.25
N SER A 127 -25.98 -2.76 3.32
CA SER A 127 -25.52 -4.11 3.67
C SER A 127 -24.08 -4.06 4.19
N PRO A 128 -23.73 -4.76 5.28
CA PRO A 128 -22.33 -4.91 5.68
C PRO A 128 -21.53 -5.81 4.74
N PHE A 129 -22.21 -6.65 3.96
CA PHE A 129 -21.59 -7.52 2.97
C PHE A 129 -21.72 -6.90 1.59
N GLN A 130 -20.60 -6.42 1.05
CA GLN A 130 -20.48 -5.83 -0.28
C GLN A 130 -19.63 -6.75 -1.18
N ALA A 131 -19.49 -6.40 -2.46
CA ALA A 131 -18.79 -7.19 -3.47
C ALA A 131 -19.29 -8.65 -3.56
N THR A 132 -20.62 -8.84 -3.50
CA THR A 132 -21.32 -10.14 -3.60
C THR A 132 -22.06 -10.30 -4.93
N GLY A 133 -22.38 -9.21 -5.63
CA GLY A 133 -23.03 -9.19 -6.93
C GLY A 133 -22.08 -9.50 -8.11
N PRO A 134 -22.59 -9.53 -9.36
CA PRO A 134 -21.78 -9.82 -10.53
C PRO A 134 -20.59 -8.88 -10.67
N ILE A 135 -19.41 -9.40 -11.01
CA ILE A 135 -18.18 -8.58 -11.02
C ILE A 135 -18.21 -7.49 -12.09
N ALA A 136 -18.88 -7.75 -13.22
CA ALA A 136 -19.09 -6.74 -14.25
C ALA A 136 -19.88 -5.53 -13.75
N ASP A 137 -20.89 -5.75 -12.89
CA ASP A 137 -21.70 -4.67 -12.30
C ASP A 137 -20.89 -3.90 -11.26
N SER A 138 -20.14 -4.62 -10.41
CA SER A 138 -19.15 -4.05 -9.49
C SER A 138 -18.15 -3.14 -10.22
N ALA A 139 -17.61 -3.58 -11.36
CA ALA A 139 -16.69 -2.81 -12.17
C ALA A 139 -17.30 -1.53 -12.75
N ARG A 140 -18.59 -1.56 -13.15
CA ARG A 140 -19.32 -0.35 -13.56
C ARG A 140 -19.50 0.65 -12.42
N GLN A 141 -19.79 0.17 -11.21
CA GLN A 141 -19.86 1.02 -10.03
C GLN A 141 -18.49 1.64 -9.70
N ILE A 142 -17.42 0.87 -9.80
CA ILE A 142 -16.04 1.35 -9.66
C ILE A 142 -15.75 2.44 -10.71
N ALA A 143 -16.14 2.23 -11.97
CA ALA A 143 -15.95 3.20 -13.04
C ALA A 143 -16.61 4.56 -12.72
N ALA A 144 -17.88 4.52 -12.30
CA ALA A 144 -18.62 5.72 -11.91
C ALA A 144 -17.97 6.43 -10.71
N TYR A 145 -17.50 5.65 -9.73
CA TYR A 145 -16.82 6.20 -8.56
C TYR A 145 -15.48 6.87 -8.91
N VAL A 146 -14.67 6.23 -9.75
CA VAL A 146 -13.39 6.80 -10.23
C VAL A 146 -13.63 8.10 -11.01
N ASP A 147 -14.67 8.17 -11.84
CA ASP A 147 -15.03 9.41 -12.53
C ASP A 147 -15.46 10.51 -11.55
N ARG A 148 -16.21 10.18 -10.50
CA ARG A 148 -16.55 11.13 -9.42
C ARG A 148 -15.30 11.62 -8.69
N VAL A 149 -14.36 10.75 -8.36
CA VAL A 149 -13.09 11.10 -7.70
C VAL A 149 -12.27 12.04 -8.58
N ARG A 150 -12.10 11.72 -9.87
CA ARG A 150 -11.37 12.56 -10.83
C ARG A 150 -12.02 13.94 -10.99
N LYS A 151 -13.36 13.99 -11.06
CA LYS A 151 -14.11 15.24 -11.13
C LYS A 151 -13.94 16.10 -9.88
N ALA A 152 -14.04 15.50 -8.69
CA ALA A 152 -13.93 16.22 -7.43
C ALA A 152 -12.52 16.76 -7.15
N THR A 153 -11.50 15.96 -7.49
CA THR A 153 -10.09 16.30 -7.21
C THR A 153 -9.42 17.10 -8.32
N GLY A 154 -9.97 17.09 -9.54
CA GLY A 154 -9.33 17.63 -10.74
C GLY A 154 -8.22 16.75 -11.32
N ALA A 155 -7.99 15.55 -10.76
CA ALA A 155 -6.93 14.67 -11.19
C ALA A 155 -7.25 14.00 -12.55
N ARG A 156 -6.24 13.90 -13.42
CA ARG A 156 -6.40 13.21 -14.72
C ARG A 156 -6.49 11.70 -14.58
N GLN A 157 -5.75 11.12 -13.63
CA GLN A 157 -5.69 9.68 -13.37
C GLN A 157 -5.78 9.42 -11.87
N VAL A 158 -6.14 8.19 -11.50
CA VAL A 158 -6.08 7.67 -10.12
C VAL A 158 -5.07 6.52 -10.04
N ASP A 159 -4.62 6.22 -8.83
CA ASP A 159 -3.99 4.94 -8.52
C ASP A 159 -5.01 4.07 -7.77
N LEU A 160 -5.13 2.80 -8.16
CA LEU A 160 -5.99 1.83 -7.49
C LEU A 160 -5.16 0.99 -6.53
N VAL A 161 -5.66 0.81 -5.31
CA VAL A 161 -5.17 -0.23 -4.39
C VAL A 161 -6.34 -1.15 -4.08
N GLY A 162 -6.15 -2.45 -4.20
CA GLY A 162 -7.23 -3.41 -4.02
C GLY A 162 -6.81 -4.65 -3.28
N HIS A 163 -7.76 -5.27 -2.58
CA HIS A 163 -7.56 -6.51 -1.84
C HIS A 163 -8.46 -7.61 -2.42
N SER A 164 -7.94 -8.83 -2.56
CA SER A 164 -8.73 -9.98 -3.00
C SER A 164 -9.46 -9.69 -4.33
N GLN A 165 -10.78 -9.88 -4.40
CA GLN A 165 -11.61 -9.51 -5.55
C GLN A 165 -11.37 -8.07 -6.05
N GLY A 166 -11.22 -7.13 -5.12
CA GLY A 166 -10.99 -5.71 -5.41
C GLY A 166 -9.57 -5.38 -5.85
N GLY A 167 -8.62 -6.30 -5.67
CA GLY A 167 -7.26 -6.22 -6.22
C GLY A 167 -7.11 -6.90 -7.58
N GLY A 168 -7.99 -7.84 -7.91
CA GLY A 168 -7.89 -8.64 -9.13
C GLY A 168 -9.06 -8.48 -10.09
N PRO A 169 -10.05 -9.39 -10.06
CA PRO A 169 -11.06 -9.49 -11.11
C PRO A 169 -11.89 -8.21 -11.30
N ALA A 170 -12.27 -7.51 -10.23
CA ALA A 170 -13.08 -6.29 -10.34
C ALA A 170 -12.33 -5.11 -11.01
N PRO A 171 -11.15 -4.67 -10.54
CA PRO A 171 -10.41 -3.61 -11.21
C PRO A 171 -9.91 -4.04 -12.60
N ARG A 172 -9.51 -5.29 -12.82
CA ARG A 172 -9.10 -5.77 -14.16
C ARG A 172 -10.25 -5.68 -15.16
N TRP A 173 -11.47 -6.03 -14.75
CA TRP A 173 -12.66 -5.84 -15.57
C TRP A 173 -12.92 -4.36 -15.88
N TYR A 174 -12.84 -3.48 -14.88
CA TYR A 174 -12.98 -2.04 -15.08
C TYR A 174 -11.97 -1.48 -16.08
N LEU A 175 -10.69 -1.84 -15.93
CA LEU A 175 -9.61 -1.41 -16.79
C LEU A 175 -9.87 -1.82 -18.25
N ARG A 176 -10.33 -3.06 -18.47
CA ARG A 176 -10.49 -3.65 -19.80
C ARG A 176 -11.81 -3.27 -20.49
N PHE A 177 -12.92 -3.26 -19.77
CA PHE A 177 -14.27 -3.22 -20.38
C PHE A 177 -15.08 -1.97 -20.01
N GLU A 178 -14.80 -1.32 -18.88
CA GLU A 178 -15.65 -0.24 -18.36
C GLU A 178 -14.94 1.13 -18.41
N GLY A 179 -14.01 1.28 -19.37
CA GLY A 179 -13.38 2.56 -19.70
C GLY A 179 -12.33 3.06 -18.69
N GLY A 180 -11.76 2.17 -17.87
CA GLY A 180 -10.62 2.49 -17.02
C GLY A 180 -9.35 2.77 -17.82
N THR A 181 -9.22 2.14 -18.99
CA THR A 181 -8.13 2.36 -19.94
C THR A 181 -8.62 2.67 -21.36
N ASN A 182 -7.71 3.17 -22.18
CA ASN A 182 -7.87 3.34 -23.62
C ASN A 182 -6.62 2.74 -24.30
N PRO A 183 -6.66 1.47 -24.73
CA PRO A 183 -5.50 0.79 -25.32
C PRO A 183 -4.93 1.49 -26.56
N ALA A 184 -5.76 2.16 -27.36
CA ALA A 184 -5.32 2.93 -28.52
C ALA A 184 -4.60 4.24 -28.13
N HIS A 185 -4.93 4.80 -26.95
CA HIS A 185 -4.33 6.02 -26.44
C HIS A 185 -4.02 5.91 -24.94
N PRO A 186 -2.98 5.16 -24.53
CA PRO A 186 -2.71 4.86 -23.11
C PRO A 186 -2.50 6.11 -22.24
N LYS A 187 -2.07 7.23 -22.84
CA LYS A 187 -1.97 8.55 -22.17
C LYS A 187 -3.32 9.10 -21.69
N ARG A 188 -4.44 8.55 -22.14
CA ARG A 188 -5.82 8.91 -21.75
C ARG A 188 -6.42 7.95 -20.72
N ASN A 189 -5.68 6.95 -20.24
CA ASN A 189 -6.15 6.03 -19.20
C ASN A 189 -6.61 6.81 -17.96
N LYS A 190 -7.70 6.38 -17.33
CA LYS A 190 -8.17 6.93 -16.05
C LYS A 190 -7.36 6.39 -14.87
N VAL A 191 -6.67 5.28 -15.06
CA VAL A 191 -5.86 4.61 -14.03
C VAL A 191 -4.39 4.60 -14.44
N ARG A 192 -3.51 4.96 -13.51
CA ARG A 192 -2.06 4.89 -13.70
C ARG A 192 -1.47 3.60 -13.15
N SER A 193 -1.91 3.19 -11.97
CA SER A 193 -1.40 2.00 -11.29
C SER A 193 -2.52 1.16 -10.69
N LEU A 194 -2.33 -0.16 -10.67
CA LEU A 194 -3.11 -1.10 -9.88
C LEU A 194 -2.13 -1.82 -8.93
N ILE A 195 -2.25 -1.54 -7.65
CA ILE A 195 -1.51 -2.20 -6.58
C ILE A 195 -2.46 -3.18 -5.89
N ALA A 196 -2.09 -4.44 -5.84
CA ALA A 196 -3.03 -5.51 -5.56
C ALA A 196 -2.49 -6.40 -4.43
N LEU A 197 -3.24 -6.53 -3.35
CA LEU A 197 -2.95 -7.34 -2.17
C LEU A 197 -3.76 -8.64 -2.24
N ALA A 198 -3.07 -9.79 -2.24
CA ALA A 198 -3.68 -11.12 -2.41
C ALA A 198 -4.79 -11.15 -3.50
N PRO A 199 -4.55 -10.60 -4.70
CA PRO A 199 -5.60 -10.48 -5.71
C PRO A 199 -5.92 -11.82 -6.36
N SER A 200 -7.16 -12.28 -6.35
CA SER A 200 -7.61 -13.51 -7.03
C SER A 200 -7.65 -13.39 -8.57
N ASN A 201 -6.55 -12.92 -9.19
CA ASN A 201 -6.47 -12.53 -10.59
C ASN A 201 -6.92 -13.63 -11.56
N HIS A 202 -6.49 -14.86 -11.33
CA HIS A 202 -6.89 -16.02 -12.13
C HIS A 202 -7.96 -16.90 -11.44
N GLY A 203 -8.65 -16.33 -10.46
CA GLY A 203 -9.66 -16.99 -9.65
C GLY A 203 -9.09 -17.84 -8.51
N SER A 204 -9.99 -18.50 -7.80
CA SER A 204 -9.71 -19.43 -6.72
C SER A 204 -10.52 -20.72 -6.84
N ASN A 205 -10.15 -21.71 -6.05
CA ASN A 205 -10.89 -22.96 -5.92
C ASN A 205 -11.96 -22.86 -4.81
N VAL A 206 -12.86 -23.85 -4.77
CA VAL A 206 -13.98 -23.88 -3.80
C VAL A 206 -13.47 -23.87 -2.36
N SER A 207 -12.39 -24.61 -2.04
CA SER A 207 -11.92 -24.69 -0.65
C SER A 207 -11.34 -23.37 -0.17
N GLY A 208 -10.65 -22.63 -1.04
CA GLY A 208 -10.08 -21.35 -0.67
C GLY A 208 -11.13 -20.30 -0.44
N ILE A 209 -12.10 -20.24 -1.35
CA ILE A 209 -13.33 -19.46 -1.20
C ILE A 209 -14.05 -19.78 0.13
N GLY A 210 -14.27 -21.07 0.43
CA GLY A 210 -14.93 -21.51 1.67
C GLY A 210 -14.13 -21.20 2.94
N THR A 211 -12.80 -21.14 2.85
CA THR A 211 -11.94 -20.77 3.98
C THR A 211 -12.10 -19.28 4.31
N VAL A 212 -12.11 -18.43 3.27
CA VAL A 212 -12.32 -16.98 3.45
C VAL A 212 -13.70 -16.68 4.03
N THR A 213 -14.78 -17.31 3.55
CA THR A 213 -16.12 -17.11 4.13
C THR A 213 -16.16 -17.47 5.61
N THR A 214 -15.54 -18.59 5.98
CA THR A 214 -15.49 -19.06 7.37
C THR A 214 -14.74 -18.06 8.25
N LYS A 215 -13.59 -17.55 7.81
CA LYS A 215 -12.81 -16.55 8.56
C LYS A 215 -13.53 -15.20 8.71
N LEU A 216 -14.37 -14.82 7.74
CA LEU A 216 -15.25 -13.66 7.83
C LEU A 216 -16.48 -13.90 8.73
N GLY A 217 -16.62 -15.09 9.34
CA GLY A 217 -17.76 -15.44 10.19
C GLY A 217 -19.05 -15.74 9.40
N LEU A 218 -18.95 -15.97 8.09
CA LEU A 218 -20.08 -16.37 7.24
C LEU A 218 -20.28 -17.88 7.36
N ASN A 219 -21.36 -18.30 8.04
CA ASN A 219 -21.71 -19.71 8.22
C ASN A 219 -22.07 -20.37 6.86
N PRO A 220 -21.69 -21.63 6.58
CA PRO A 220 -22.11 -22.37 5.39
C PRO A 220 -23.63 -22.37 5.10
N THR A 221 -24.48 -22.34 6.13
CA THR A 221 -25.94 -22.22 5.99
C THR A 221 -26.39 -20.80 5.61
N VAL A 222 -25.55 -19.80 5.87
CA VAL A 222 -25.71 -18.38 5.49
C VAL A 222 -25.17 -18.11 4.08
N SER A 223 -24.59 -19.10 3.38
CA SER A 223 -24.09 -19.01 2.00
C SER A 223 -25.18 -18.79 0.92
N ALA A 224 -26.37 -18.31 1.27
CA ALA A 224 -27.22 -17.59 0.33
C ALA A 224 -26.72 -16.15 0.07
N VAL A 225 -25.87 -15.61 0.96
CA VAL A 225 -25.32 -14.23 0.92
C VAL A 225 -24.13 -14.09 -0.04
N VAL A 226 -23.50 -15.20 -0.43
CA VAL A 226 -22.28 -15.13 -1.24
C VAL A 226 -22.56 -14.46 -2.60
N GLY A 227 -23.66 -14.78 -3.28
CA GLY A 227 -24.04 -14.10 -4.52
C GLY A 227 -23.12 -14.43 -5.71
N GLN A 228 -23.39 -13.81 -6.86
CA GLN A 228 -22.76 -14.15 -8.14
C GLN A 228 -21.23 -13.93 -8.17
N ALA A 229 -20.69 -13.02 -7.34
CA ALA A 229 -19.25 -12.73 -7.30
C ALA A 229 -18.37 -13.97 -7.05
N TRP A 230 -18.91 -14.97 -6.34
CA TRP A 230 -18.17 -16.18 -5.99
C TRP A 230 -18.09 -17.14 -7.16
N SER A 231 -19.21 -17.35 -7.85
CA SER A 231 -19.24 -18.09 -9.12
C SER A 231 -18.34 -17.45 -10.16
N ASP A 232 -18.32 -16.11 -10.22
CA ASP A 232 -17.45 -15.36 -11.12
C ASP A 232 -15.96 -15.56 -10.79
N GLN A 233 -15.59 -15.74 -9.51
CA GLN A 233 -14.21 -15.94 -9.05
C GLN A 233 -13.71 -17.38 -9.12
N MET A 234 -14.55 -18.34 -9.47
CA MET A 234 -14.11 -19.73 -9.66
C MET A 234 -13.12 -19.82 -10.82
N VAL A 235 -12.03 -20.56 -10.63
CA VAL A 235 -11.12 -20.92 -11.74
C VAL A 235 -11.93 -21.55 -12.88
N GLY A 236 -11.76 -21.01 -14.08
CA GLY A 236 -12.48 -21.49 -15.27
C GLY A 236 -13.92 -20.98 -15.42
N SER A 237 -14.36 -20.02 -14.60
CA SER A 237 -15.63 -19.30 -14.81
C SER A 237 -15.65 -18.60 -16.18
N GLU A 238 -16.85 -18.37 -16.73
CA GLU A 238 -17.00 -17.59 -17.97
C GLU A 238 -16.47 -16.15 -17.82
N MET A 239 -16.55 -15.61 -16.59
CA MET A 239 -15.96 -14.33 -16.25
C MET A 239 -14.44 -14.37 -16.43
N ASN A 240 -13.74 -15.33 -15.80
CA ASN A 240 -12.27 -15.45 -15.87
C ASN A 240 -11.83 -15.68 -17.31
N LYS A 241 -12.48 -16.62 -18.02
CA LYS A 241 -12.19 -16.87 -19.44
C LYS A 241 -12.30 -15.61 -20.29
N LYS A 242 -13.33 -14.80 -20.07
CA LYS A 242 -13.53 -13.53 -20.79
C LYS A 242 -12.51 -12.47 -20.39
N LEU A 243 -12.18 -12.37 -19.11
CA LEU A 243 -11.24 -11.38 -18.58
C LEU A 243 -9.80 -11.63 -19.08
N ASP A 244 -9.40 -12.90 -19.13
CA ASP A 244 -8.04 -13.34 -19.42
C ASP A 244 -7.78 -13.59 -20.93
N ARG A 245 -8.83 -13.59 -21.77
CA ARG A 245 -8.74 -13.91 -23.21
C ARG A 245 -7.62 -13.16 -23.94
N ASP A 246 -7.45 -11.88 -23.62
CA ASP A 246 -6.48 -10.99 -24.28
C ASP A 246 -5.32 -10.62 -23.32
N GLY A 247 -4.97 -11.56 -22.44
CA GLY A 247 -3.89 -11.44 -21.46
C GLY A 247 -4.25 -10.65 -20.20
N ASP A 248 -3.25 -10.42 -19.36
CA ASP A 248 -3.49 -10.02 -17.97
C ASP A 248 -3.67 -8.52 -17.78
N THR A 249 -3.08 -7.74 -18.68
CA THR A 249 -2.79 -6.32 -18.45
C THR A 249 -3.27 -5.43 -19.60
N GLN A 250 -3.44 -4.14 -19.28
CA GLN A 250 -3.77 -3.08 -20.22
C GLN A 250 -2.57 -2.15 -20.44
N PRO A 251 -2.29 -1.71 -21.68
CA PRO A 251 -1.20 -0.79 -21.98
C PRO A 251 -1.27 0.52 -21.17
N GLY A 252 -0.12 1.00 -20.70
CA GLY A 252 0.03 2.24 -19.94
C GLY A 252 -0.32 2.15 -18.45
N VAL A 253 -0.69 0.96 -17.95
CA VAL A 253 -0.94 0.72 -16.52
C VAL A 253 0.25 0.00 -15.89
N ARG A 254 0.60 0.41 -14.66
CA ARG A 254 1.59 -0.24 -13.82
C ARG A 254 0.90 -1.17 -12.83
N TYR A 255 1.25 -2.44 -12.84
CA TYR A 255 0.71 -3.44 -11.94
C TYR A 255 1.76 -3.82 -10.89
N THR A 256 1.37 -3.80 -9.62
CA THR A 256 2.15 -4.40 -8.54
C THR A 256 1.25 -5.40 -7.83
N VAL A 257 1.65 -6.67 -7.78
CA VAL A 257 0.97 -7.70 -7.01
C VAL A 257 1.81 -8.01 -5.79
N ILE A 258 1.20 -8.01 -4.61
CA ILE A 258 1.79 -8.47 -3.35
C ILE A 258 0.97 -9.68 -2.93
N ALA A 259 1.60 -10.85 -2.93
CA ALA A 259 1.00 -12.11 -2.55
C ALA A 259 1.75 -12.72 -1.36
N THR A 260 1.07 -13.61 -0.65
CA THR A 260 1.66 -14.42 0.43
C THR A 260 1.60 -15.90 0.06
N ARG A 261 2.61 -16.68 0.42
CA ARG A 261 2.58 -18.15 0.21
C ARG A 261 1.57 -18.85 1.12
N TYR A 262 1.12 -18.17 2.17
CA TYR A 262 0.12 -18.66 3.11
C TYR A 262 -1.31 -18.32 2.69
N ASP A 263 -1.49 -17.81 1.46
CA ASP A 263 -2.78 -17.43 0.92
C ASP A 263 -3.66 -18.67 0.75
N GLU A 264 -4.68 -18.75 1.60
CA GLU A 264 -5.71 -19.75 1.59
C GLU A 264 -6.95 -19.33 0.81
N GLY A 265 -7.04 -18.07 0.36
CA GLY A 265 -8.21 -17.52 -0.31
C GLY A 265 -8.12 -17.52 -1.83
N ALA A 266 -6.94 -17.24 -2.39
CA ALA A 266 -6.64 -17.30 -3.83
C ALA A 266 -5.70 -18.47 -4.10
N THR A 267 -6.27 -19.67 -4.25
CA THR A 267 -5.50 -20.92 -4.16
C THR A 267 -5.40 -21.62 -5.53
N PRO A 268 -4.18 -22.00 -5.98
CA PRO A 268 -2.88 -21.77 -5.32
C PRO A 268 -2.45 -20.30 -5.40
N TYR A 269 -1.61 -19.83 -4.45
CA TYR A 269 -1.26 -18.41 -4.32
C TYR A 269 -0.67 -17.79 -5.60
N GLN A 270 -0.10 -18.60 -6.50
CA GLN A 270 0.40 -18.16 -7.80
C GLN A 270 -0.71 -17.61 -8.72
N ASN A 271 -1.97 -17.97 -8.49
CA ASN A 271 -3.12 -17.38 -9.16
C ASN A 271 -3.21 -15.86 -8.93
N ASN A 272 -2.53 -15.36 -7.89
CA ASN A 272 -2.43 -13.94 -7.65
C ASN A 272 -1.57 -13.20 -8.67
N PHE A 273 -0.55 -13.84 -9.24
CA PHE A 273 0.42 -13.15 -10.09
C PHE A 273 -0.14 -12.83 -11.48
N LEU A 274 0.41 -11.78 -12.09
CA LEU A 274 0.08 -11.35 -13.44
C LEU A 274 1.28 -11.51 -14.38
N THR A 275 1.00 -11.63 -15.67
CA THR A 275 1.97 -11.65 -16.76
C THR A 275 1.95 -10.31 -17.49
N ALA A 276 3.12 -9.68 -17.67
CA ALA A 276 3.20 -8.41 -18.37
C ALA A 276 2.88 -8.58 -19.86
N GLY A 277 1.84 -7.87 -20.33
CA GLY A 277 1.51 -7.74 -21.73
C GLY A 277 2.14 -6.49 -22.37
N PRO A 278 1.99 -6.31 -23.68
CA PRO A 278 2.60 -5.18 -24.39
C PRO A 278 2.20 -3.83 -23.80
N GLY A 279 3.21 -2.98 -23.55
CA GLY A 279 3.00 -1.61 -23.06
C GLY A 279 2.54 -1.49 -21.60
N ALA A 280 2.47 -2.60 -20.85
CA ALA A 280 2.22 -2.61 -19.41
C ALA A 280 3.48 -3.06 -18.65
N THR A 281 3.53 -2.77 -17.34
CA THR A 281 4.58 -3.29 -16.47
C THR A 281 3.97 -4.07 -15.32
N VAL A 282 4.53 -5.22 -14.97
CA VAL A 282 4.10 -6.01 -13.82
C VAL A 282 5.27 -6.19 -12.86
N ARG A 283 5.01 -6.01 -11.56
CA ARG A 283 5.89 -6.43 -10.47
C ARG A 283 5.13 -7.37 -9.55
N ASN A 284 5.40 -8.66 -9.64
CA ASN A 284 4.91 -9.66 -8.71
C ASN A 284 5.87 -9.75 -7.52
N ILE A 285 5.33 -9.71 -6.30
CA ILE A 285 6.08 -9.76 -5.06
C ILE A 285 5.48 -10.89 -4.22
N LEU A 286 6.29 -11.88 -3.89
CA LEU A 286 5.99 -12.78 -2.79
C LEU A 286 6.54 -12.15 -1.52
N ILE A 287 5.68 -11.79 -0.56
CA ILE A 287 6.09 -10.96 0.59
C ILE A 287 7.20 -11.63 1.42
N GLN A 288 7.23 -12.96 1.46
CA GLN A 288 8.27 -13.73 2.15
C GLN A 288 9.67 -13.62 1.49
N GLU A 289 9.78 -13.17 0.25
CA GLU A 289 11.08 -12.89 -0.39
C GLU A 289 11.70 -11.58 0.14
N ILE A 290 10.88 -10.71 0.73
CA ILE A 290 11.32 -9.43 1.32
C ILE A 290 11.39 -9.54 2.83
N CYS A 291 10.36 -10.13 3.45
CA CYS A 291 10.23 -10.31 4.89
C CYS A 291 9.97 -11.80 5.20
N PRO A 292 11.02 -12.62 5.37
CA PRO A 292 10.87 -14.07 5.55
C PRO A 292 10.05 -14.50 6.77
N GLN A 293 10.00 -13.66 7.81
CA GLN A 293 9.21 -13.88 9.03
C GLN A 293 7.74 -13.47 8.91
N ASP A 294 7.35 -12.90 7.78
CA ASP A 294 5.98 -12.47 7.53
C ASP A 294 5.10 -13.70 7.26
N VAL A 295 4.18 -13.97 8.17
CA VAL A 295 3.25 -15.10 8.11
C VAL A 295 1.82 -14.64 7.89
N SER A 296 1.64 -13.45 7.29
CA SER A 296 0.32 -12.98 6.85
C SER A 296 -0.37 -13.98 5.92
N ASP A 297 -1.67 -14.12 6.10
CA ASP A 297 -2.56 -14.96 5.29
C ASP A 297 -3.39 -14.10 4.32
N HIS A 298 -4.38 -14.68 3.65
CA HIS A 298 -5.18 -13.94 2.67
C HIS A 298 -5.79 -12.65 3.26
N LEU A 299 -6.36 -12.73 4.47
CA LEU A 299 -7.06 -11.60 5.09
C LEU A 299 -6.09 -10.61 5.73
N SER A 300 -5.09 -11.11 6.45
CA SER A 300 -4.21 -10.24 7.22
C SER A 300 -3.25 -9.43 6.36
N LEU A 301 -3.03 -9.79 5.09
CA LEU A 301 -2.20 -9.01 4.17
C LEU A 301 -2.74 -7.57 3.94
N ALA A 302 -4.05 -7.34 4.10
CA ALA A 302 -4.63 -5.99 4.05
C ALA A 302 -4.35 -5.15 5.33
N TYR A 303 -3.95 -5.82 6.40
CA TYR A 303 -3.61 -5.28 7.73
C TYR A 303 -2.12 -5.43 8.06
N ASP A 304 -1.30 -5.59 7.04
CA ASP A 304 0.12 -5.87 7.15
C ASP A 304 0.95 -4.60 6.89
N THR A 305 1.74 -4.16 7.87
CA THR A 305 2.61 -2.99 7.74
C THR A 305 3.79 -3.20 6.78
N ASN A 306 4.25 -4.43 6.54
CA ASN A 306 5.21 -4.75 5.49
C ASN A 306 4.56 -4.55 4.11
N ALA A 307 3.34 -5.06 3.92
CA ALA A 307 2.56 -4.84 2.70
C ALA A 307 2.24 -3.35 2.50
N ALA A 308 1.90 -2.61 3.55
CA ALA A 308 1.62 -1.16 3.48
C ALA A 308 2.83 -0.35 3.01
N GLN A 309 4.06 -0.72 3.43
CA GLN A 309 5.30 -0.13 2.91
C GLN A 309 5.51 -0.44 1.43
N LEU A 310 5.20 -1.67 0.99
CA LEU A 310 5.25 -2.05 -0.43
C LEU A 310 4.22 -1.30 -1.27
N VAL A 311 3.02 -1.05 -0.74
CA VAL A 311 2.00 -0.20 -1.37
C VAL A 311 2.53 1.23 -1.52
N SER A 312 3.08 1.84 -0.47
CA SER A 312 3.69 3.18 -0.53
C SER A 312 4.78 3.26 -1.59
N ASN A 313 5.68 2.26 -1.65
CA ASN A 313 6.73 2.18 -2.67
C ASN A 313 6.19 2.03 -4.10
N ALA A 314 5.05 1.37 -4.28
CA ALA A 314 4.42 1.20 -5.58
C ALA A 314 3.70 2.48 -6.05
N LEU A 315 3.12 3.24 -5.12
CA LEU A 315 2.47 4.53 -5.36
C LEU A 315 3.49 5.64 -5.70
N ASP A 316 4.64 5.65 -5.01
CA ASP A 316 5.74 6.58 -5.27
C ASP A 316 7.09 5.86 -5.49
N PRO A 317 7.30 5.30 -6.70
CA PRO A 317 8.50 4.54 -7.02
C PRO A 317 9.78 5.39 -7.07
N ALA A 318 9.66 6.72 -7.23
CA ALA A 318 10.82 7.60 -7.30
C ALA A 318 11.47 7.79 -5.92
N HIS A 319 10.70 7.58 -4.85
CA HIS A 319 11.15 7.73 -3.46
C HIS A 319 11.01 6.43 -2.66
N ALA A 320 10.91 5.29 -3.33
CA ALA A 320 10.74 3.99 -2.69
C ALA A 320 11.86 3.70 -1.68
N GLN A 321 11.49 3.16 -0.51
CA GLN A 321 12.40 2.85 0.60
C GLN A 321 12.49 1.34 0.83
N PRO A 322 13.62 0.83 1.37
CA PRO A 322 13.67 -0.54 1.87
C PRO A 322 12.59 -0.81 2.91
N VAL A 323 11.93 -1.97 2.82
CA VAL A 323 10.90 -2.38 3.79
C VAL A 323 11.57 -2.71 5.12
N ARG A 324 11.03 -2.17 6.21
CA ARG A 324 11.39 -2.57 7.57
C ARG A 324 10.43 -3.65 8.02
N CYS A 325 10.91 -4.88 7.98
CA CYS A 325 10.08 -6.03 8.25
C CYS A 325 9.68 -6.12 9.73
N GLY A 326 8.37 -6.04 9.99
CA GLY A 326 7.73 -6.36 11.26
C GLY A 326 7.15 -7.77 11.26
N LEU A 327 6.66 -8.20 12.43
CA LEU A 327 5.87 -9.42 12.55
C LEU A 327 4.45 -9.13 12.08
N SER A 328 3.92 -9.97 11.19
CA SER A 328 2.52 -9.96 10.77
C SER A 328 1.97 -11.36 10.93
N LEU A 329 0.83 -11.48 11.63
CA LEU A 329 0.24 -12.77 12.01
C LEU A 329 -0.97 -13.11 11.13
N PRO A 330 -1.29 -14.41 10.94
CA PRO A 330 -2.49 -14.84 10.23
C PRO A 330 -3.74 -14.23 10.87
N VAL A 331 -4.71 -13.83 10.05
CA VAL A 331 -6.00 -13.20 10.41
C VAL A 331 -5.89 -11.83 11.10
N LEU A 332 -4.85 -11.58 11.89
CA LEU A 332 -4.73 -10.38 12.73
C LEU A 332 -4.08 -9.21 11.99
N GLY A 333 -3.01 -9.47 11.23
CA GLY A 333 -2.13 -8.44 10.67
C GLY A 333 -0.93 -8.16 11.57
N GLY A 334 -0.28 -7.02 11.35
CA GLY A 334 0.92 -6.60 12.09
C GLY A 334 1.36 -5.18 11.81
#